data_AF-A0A1Y6CW36-F1
#
_entry.id   AF-A0A1Y6CW36-F1
#
_cell.length_a   1.000
_cell.length_b   1.000
_cell.length_c   1.000
_cell.angle_alpha   90.00
_cell.angle_beta   90.00
_cell.angle_gamma   90.00
#
_symmetry.space_group_name_H-M   'P 1'
#
loop_
_entity.id
_entity.type
_entity.pdbx_description
1 polymer ?
#
loop_
_entity_poly.entity_id
_entity_poly.type
_entity_poly.pdbx_seq_one_letter_code
_entity_poly.pdbx_strand_id
1 'polypeptide(L)'
;MTSRALIQSFDQRVVVPTLAVLGSIDDRLSRLPARQLLVMTAVREGDGLRAVQQYGGGPARSLFGLEPNTVHSLLDREIRSDWVAKILARLILHPPFDLTPAGSDALLEHLTWNPWLACAVARLKYWTVPKALPAAGAWRDLAAYWKQWFNTAAGAGTVEKFLASNAATIEYFEFIRRGQA
;
A
#
# COMPACT_ATOMS: atom_id res chain seq x y z
N MET A 1 -12.06 -12.60 -11.36
CA MET A 1 -10.79 -11.93 -11.71
C MET A 1 -10.94 -10.42 -11.58
N THR A 2 -9.90 -9.71 -11.15
CA THR A 2 -9.88 -8.23 -11.14
C THR A 2 -9.71 -7.73 -12.57
N SER A 3 -10.55 -6.79 -13.01
CA SER A 3 -10.47 -6.29 -14.38
C SER A 3 -9.29 -5.32 -14.54
N ARG A 4 -8.69 -5.29 -15.73
CA ARG A 4 -7.62 -4.35 -16.10
C ARG A 4 -8.04 -2.89 -15.90
N ALA A 5 -9.30 -2.56 -16.22
CA ALA A 5 -9.84 -1.20 -16.04
C ALA A 5 -9.86 -0.78 -14.56
N LEU A 6 -10.21 -1.70 -13.65
CA LEU A 6 -10.21 -1.42 -12.22
C LEU A 6 -8.79 -1.22 -11.69
N ILE A 7 -7.84 -2.07 -12.11
CA ILE A 7 -6.41 -1.95 -11.77
C ILE A 7 -5.86 -0.59 -12.23
N GLN A 8 -6.11 -0.24 -13.50
CA GLN A 8 -5.70 1.05 -14.07
C GLN A 8 -6.31 2.22 -13.29
N SER A 9 -7.60 2.16 -12.99
CA SER A 9 -8.28 3.22 -12.22
C SER A 9 -7.66 3.39 -10.83
N PHE A 10 -7.44 2.28 -10.10
CA PHE A 10 -6.81 2.33 -8.78
C PHE A 10 -5.38 2.86 -8.82
N ASP A 11 -4.56 2.37 -9.76
CA ASP A 11 -3.20 2.85 -9.95
C ASP A 11 -3.17 4.36 -10.22
N GLN A 12 -3.97 4.85 -11.17
CA GLN A 12 -3.95 6.25 -11.60
C GLN A 12 -4.64 7.21 -10.62
N ARG A 13 -5.67 6.77 -9.89
CA ARG A 13 -6.44 7.63 -8.97
C ARG A 13 -6.02 7.51 -7.52
N VAL A 14 -5.32 6.44 -7.13
CA VAL A 14 -4.87 6.23 -5.76
C VAL A 14 -3.35 6.17 -5.68
N VAL A 15 -2.71 5.21 -6.35
CA VAL A 15 -1.27 4.95 -6.12
C VAL A 15 -0.40 6.07 -6.69
N VAL A 16 -0.61 6.48 -7.94
CA VAL A 16 0.15 7.57 -8.58
C VAL A 16 0.07 8.89 -7.79
N PRO A 17 -1.13 9.44 -7.45
CA PRO A 17 -1.18 10.69 -6.71
C PRO A 17 -0.62 10.57 -5.29
N THR A 18 -0.84 9.44 -4.61
CA THR A 18 -0.24 9.20 -3.29
C THR A 18 1.29 9.22 -3.38
N LEU A 19 1.87 8.50 -4.35
CA LEU A 19 3.31 8.47 -4.55
C LEU A 19 3.86 9.83 -4.98
N ALA A 20 3.11 10.64 -5.72
CA ALA A 20 3.54 12.01 -6.04
C ALA A 20 3.71 12.88 -4.78
N VAL A 21 2.77 12.78 -3.83
CA VAL A 21 2.88 13.47 -2.53
C VAL A 21 4.10 12.98 -1.76
N LEU A 22 4.29 11.66 -1.67
CA LEU A 22 5.44 11.07 -0.97
C LEU A 22 6.78 11.42 -1.65
N GLY A 23 6.81 11.39 -2.99
CA GLY A 23 7.98 11.73 -3.81
C GLY A 23 8.41 13.19 -3.67
N SER A 24 7.48 14.10 -3.37
CA SER A 24 7.80 15.51 -3.07
C SER A 24 8.62 15.70 -1.80
N ILE A 25 8.71 14.65 -0.96
CA ILE A 25 9.47 14.63 0.29
C ILE A 25 10.78 13.87 0.08
N ASP A 26 10.70 12.69 -0.54
CA ASP A 26 11.85 11.86 -0.88
C ASP A 26 11.55 11.06 -2.17
N ASP A 27 12.34 11.26 -3.23
CA ASP A 27 12.14 10.64 -4.55
C ASP A 27 12.14 9.11 -4.48
N ARG A 28 12.83 8.54 -3.49
CA ARG A 28 12.91 7.08 -3.27
C ARG A 28 11.56 6.49 -2.87
N LEU A 29 10.65 7.29 -2.32
CA LEU A 29 9.31 6.84 -1.96
C LEU A 29 8.45 6.59 -3.19
N SER A 30 8.69 7.27 -4.31
CA SER A 30 7.82 7.27 -5.49
C SER A 30 8.36 6.49 -6.70
N ARG A 31 9.43 5.70 -6.53
CA ARG A 31 10.05 4.94 -7.63
C ARG A 31 9.11 3.89 -8.20
N LEU A 32 9.33 3.53 -9.47
CA LEU A 32 8.49 2.57 -10.20
C LEU A 32 8.28 1.21 -9.49
N PRO A 33 9.30 0.58 -8.84
CA PRO A 33 9.08 -0.65 -8.08
C PRO A 33 8.11 -0.46 -6.92
N ALA A 34 8.10 0.71 -6.27
CA ALA A 34 7.16 1.00 -5.18
C ALA A 34 5.72 1.08 -5.71
N ARG A 35 5.50 1.74 -6.85
CA ARG A 35 4.19 1.79 -7.53
C ARG A 35 3.68 0.39 -7.85
N GLN A 36 4.52 -0.42 -8.50
CA GLN A 36 4.19 -1.80 -8.86
C GLN A 36 3.83 -2.64 -7.63
N LEU A 37 4.69 -2.60 -6.60
CA LEU A 37 4.49 -3.34 -5.36
C LEU A 37 3.20 -2.94 -4.63
N LEU A 38 2.88 -1.64 -4.57
CA LEU A 38 1.67 -1.14 -3.90
C LEU A 38 0.39 -1.59 -4.61
N VAL A 39 0.31 -1.45 -5.94
CA VAL A 39 -0.84 -1.94 -6.70
C VAL A 39 -1.01 -3.44 -6.48
N MET A 40 0.08 -4.21 -6.57
CA MET A 40 0.02 -5.66 -6.39
C MET A 40 -0.35 -6.08 -4.97
N THR A 41 0.10 -5.32 -3.96
CA THR A 41 -0.27 -5.54 -2.55
C THR A 41 -1.76 -5.32 -2.36
N ALA A 42 -2.31 -4.20 -2.86
CA ALA A 42 -3.75 -3.91 -2.73
C ALA A 42 -4.64 -4.94 -3.45
N VAL A 43 -4.22 -5.40 -4.63
CA VAL A 43 -4.92 -6.46 -5.35
C VAL A 43 -4.93 -7.77 -4.57
N ARG A 44 -3.83 -8.11 -3.90
CA ARG A 44 -3.74 -9.35 -3.12
C ARG A 44 -4.54 -9.26 -1.81
N GLU A 45 -4.36 -8.19 -1.05
CA GLU A 45 -4.92 -8.07 0.30
C GLU A 45 -6.39 -7.64 0.29
N GLY A 46 -6.81 -6.83 -0.69
CA GLY A 46 -8.16 -6.29 -0.79
C GLY A 46 -9.11 -7.11 -1.66
N ASP A 47 -8.92 -8.42 -1.77
CA ASP A 47 -9.72 -9.32 -2.63
C ASP A 47 -9.92 -8.79 -4.07
N GLY A 48 -8.81 -8.41 -4.70
CA GLY A 48 -8.85 -7.80 -6.02
C GLY A 48 -9.51 -6.43 -6.04
N LEU A 49 -9.24 -5.62 -5.01
CA LEU A 49 -9.73 -4.25 -4.82
C LEU A 49 -11.25 -4.14 -4.50
N ARG A 50 -11.84 -5.19 -3.91
CA ARG A 50 -13.27 -5.25 -3.54
C ARG A 50 -13.53 -5.04 -2.06
N ALA A 51 -12.55 -5.37 -1.22
CA ALA A 51 -12.71 -5.40 0.23
C ALA A 51 -11.85 -4.33 0.89
N VAL A 52 -12.49 -3.34 1.53
CA VAL A 52 -11.84 -2.38 2.43
C VAL A 52 -11.87 -2.84 3.89
N GLN A 53 -12.50 -3.98 4.16
CA GLN A 53 -12.60 -4.59 5.47
C GLN A 53 -12.55 -6.10 5.31
N GLN A 54 -11.87 -6.78 6.24
CA GLN A 54 -11.78 -8.23 6.24
C GLN A 54 -13.16 -8.89 6.40
N TYR A 55 -13.42 -9.92 5.59
CA TYR A 55 -14.59 -10.77 5.76
C TYR A 55 -14.60 -11.47 7.12
N GLY A 56 -15.79 -11.62 7.71
CA GLY A 56 -15.94 -12.23 9.04
C GLY A 56 -15.59 -11.30 10.21
N GLY A 57 -15.46 -9.99 9.97
CA GLY A 57 -15.31 -8.99 11.03
C GLY A 57 -13.91 -8.91 11.65
N GLY A 58 -12.91 -9.55 11.03
CA GLY A 58 -11.52 -9.46 11.47
C GLY A 58 -10.98 -8.02 11.48
N PRO A 59 -9.85 -7.77 12.17
CA PRO A 59 -9.40 -6.41 12.46
C PRO A 59 -8.81 -5.69 11.25
N ALA A 60 -8.38 -6.39 10.19
CA ALA A 60 -7.75 -5.77 9.03
C ALA A 60 -8.70 -4.81 8.27
N ARG A 61 -8.16 -3.66 7.88
CA ARG A 61 -8.84 -2.55 7.20
C ARG A 61 -8.10 -2.13 5.92
N SER A 62 -8.79 -1.34 5.10
CA SER A 62 -8.36 -0.85 3.78
C SER A 62 -8.17 -1.93 2.72
N LEU A 63 -7.96 -1.49 1.47
CA LEU A 63 -7.60 -2.35 0.34
C LEU A 63 -6.24 -3.05 0.52
N PHE A 64 -5.44 -2.64 1.50
CA PHE A 64 -4.12 -3.19 1.80
C PHE A 64 -4.12 -4.18 2.96
N GLY A 65 -5.28 -4.50 3.55
CA GLY A 65 -5.37 -5.45 4.67
C GLY A 65 -4.52 -5.03 5.88
N LEU A 66 -4.48 -3.73 6.18
CA LEU A 66 -3.70 -3.18 7.28
C LEU A 66 -4.39 -3.49 8.61
N GLU A 67 -3.68 -4.22 9.48
CA GLU A 67 -4.12 -4.46 10.84
C GLU A 67 -3.84 -3.25 11.75
N PRO A 68 -4.77 -2.90 12.67
CA PRO A 68 -4.61 -1.78 13.59
C PRO A 68 -3.28 -1.76 14.33
N ASN A 69 -2.88 -2.88 14.95
CA ASN A 69 -1.64 -2.95 15.72
C ASN A 69 -0.40 -2.66 14.86
N THR A 70 -0.42 -3.08 13.59
CA THR A 70 0.66 -2.78 12.64
C THR A 70 0.72 -1.28 12.34
N VAL A 71 -0.44 -0.66 12.13
CA VAL A 71 -0.54 0.77 11.87
C VAL A 71 -0.05 1.55 13.08
N HIS A 72 -0.54 1.26 14.28
CA HIS A 72 -0.14 1.94 15.51
C HIS A 72 1.36 1.82 15.74
N SER A 73 1.92 0.61 15.67
CA SER A 73 3.36 0.39 15.85
C SER A 73 4.21 1.13 14.82
N LEU A 74 3.76 1.16 13.55
CA LEU A 74 4.43 1.89 12.49
C LEU A 74 4.39 3.40 12.75
N LEU A 75 3.22 3.92 13.10
CA LEU A 75 3.04 5.33 13.35
C LEU A 75 3.75 5.79 14.62
N ASP A 76 3.72 5.03 15.71
CA ASP A 76 4.48 5.36 16.93
C ASP A 76 5.99 5.41 16.67
N ARG A 77 6.50 4.53 15.80
CA ARG A 77 7.91 4.55 15.39
C ARG A 77 8.23 5.75 14.50
N GLU A 78 7.38 6.03 13.52
CA GLU A 78 7.70 6.95 12.42
C GLU A 78 7.13 8.37 12.58
N ILE A 79 6.06 8.59 13.34
CA ILE A 79 5.49 9.93 13.66
C ILE A 79 6.46 10.77 14.50
N ARG A 80 7.38 10.12 15.22
CA ARG A 80 8.52 10.84 15.85
C ARG A 80 9.46 11.49 14.83
N SER A 81 9.25 11.22 13.53
CA SER A 81 9.92 11.89 12.43
C SER A 81 8.98 12.92 11.78
N ASP A 82 9.36 14.19 11.81
CA ASP A 82 8.59 15.34 11.31
C ASP A 82 7.98 15.17 9.90
N TRP A 83 8.62 14.39 9.04
CA TRP A 83 8.16 14.21 7.66
C TRP A 83 6.96 13.26 7.54
N VAL A 84 6.81 12.25 8.41
CA VAL A 84 5.63 11.37 8.42
C VAL A 84 4.40 12.11 8.88
N ALA A 85 4.53 12.96 9.91
CA ALA A 85 3.44 13.84 10.33
C ALA A 85 2.97 14.76 9.19
N LYS A 86 3.90 15.35 8.42
CA LYS A 86 3.58 16.19 7.24
C LYS A 86 2.86 15.40 6.13
N ILE A 87 3.19 14.13 5.94
CA ILE A 87 2.49 13.24 4.98
C ILE A 87 1.06 12.99 5.43
N LEU A 88 0.89 12.54 6.67
CA LEU A 88 -0.42 12.19 7.21
C LEU A 88 -1.34 13.41 7.17
N ALA A 89 -0.84 14.59 7.55
CA ALA A 89 -1.60 15.84 7.46
C ALA A 89 -2.04 16.20 6.03
N ARG A 90 -1.22 15.90 5.00
CA ARG A 90 -1.57 16.18 3.60
C ARG A 90 -2.57 15.17 3.02
N LEU A 91 -2.57 13.93 3.49
CA LEU A 91 -3.42 12.85 2.98
C LEU A 91 -4.74 12.72 3.75
N ILE A 92 -4.78 13.20 4.99
CA ILE A 92 -6.00 13.43 5.78
C ILE A 92 -6.54 14.80 5.36
N LEU A 93 -7.16 14.89 4.17
CA LEU A 93 -7.93 16.07 3.79
C LEU A 93 -9.24 16.08 4.59
N HIS A 94 -9.20 16.57 5.84
CA HIS A 94 -10.32 17.22 6.55
C HIS A 94 -9.87 17.68 7.96
N PRO A 95 -9.82 19.00 8.26
CA PRO A 95 -9.92 19.47 9.63
C PRO A 95 -11.36 19.27 10.15
N PRO A 96 -11.57 19.07 11.47
CA PRO A 96 -10.61 19.07 12.55
C PRO A 96 -10.28 17.63 12.99
N PHE A 97 -9.04 17.17 12.85
CA PHE A 97 -8.66 15.89 13.43
C PHE A 97 -7.38 16.01 14.25
N ASP A 98 -7.49 15.51 15.48
CA ASP A 98 -6.43 15.48 16.45
C ASP A 98 -5.60 14.21 16.21
N LEU A 99 -4.33 14.37 15.84
CA LEU A 99 -3.41 13.24 15.66
C LEU A 99 -2.98 12.61 17.01
N THR A 100 -3.65 12.95 18.11
CA THR A 100 -3.39 12.42 19.45
C THR A 100 -4.35 11.28 19.81
N PRO A 101 -3.84 10.19 20.44
CA PRO A 101 -2.65 9.44 20.06
C PRO A 101 -2.86 8.70 18.73
N ALA A 102 -1.76 8.37 18.05
CA ALA A 102 -1.71 7.42 16.94
C ALA A 102 -2.17 6.03 17.40
N GLY A 103 -3.48 5.84 17.51
CA GLY A 103 -4.03 4.90 18.49
C GLY A 103 -5.56 4.83 18.46
N SER A 104 -6.22 5.91 18.05
CA SER A 104 -7.67 6.02 18.13
C SER A 104 -8.40 5.24 17.03
N ASP A 105 -9.60 4.76 17.37
CA ASP A 105 -10.54 4.11 16.44
C ASP A 105 -10.79 4.94 15.17
N ALA A 106 -10.71 6.27 15.28
CA ALA A 106 -10.91 7.18 14.17
C ALA A 106 -9.78 7.14 13.12
N LEU A 107 -8.51 6.90 13.50
CA LEU A 107 -7.45 6.67 12.50
C LEU A 107 -7.72 5.38 11.70
N LEU A 108 -8.22 4.34 12.36
CA LEU A 108 -8.55 3.06 11.71
C LEU A 108 -9.76 3.22 10.78
N GLU A 109 -10.74 4.02 11.18
CA GLU A 109 -11.87 4.40 10.34
C GLU A 109 -11.40 5.17 9.09
N HIS A 110 -10.50 6.14 9.26
CA HIS A 110 -9.88 6.83 8.12
C HIS A 110 -9.12 5.88 7.21
N LEU A 111 -8.34 4.93 7.73
CA LEU A 111 -7.67 3.94 6.90
C LEU A 111 -8.64 3.05 6.13
N THR A 112 -9.80 2.77 6.71
CA THR A 112 -10.85 1.96 6.07
C THR A 112 -11.40 2.68 4.83
N TRP A 113 -11.66 3.99 4.96
CA TRP A 113 -12.40 4.74 3.94
C TRP A 113 -11.55 5.70 3.09
N ASN A 114 -10.30 5.96 3.46
CA ASN A 114 -9.36 6.80 2.73
C ASN A 114 -8.28 5.95 2.05
N PRO A 115 -8.45 5.60 0.77
CA PRO A 115 -7.50 4.75 0.06
C PRO A 115 -6.14 5.42 -0.16
N TRP A 116 -6.05 6.76 -0.16
CA TRP A 116 -4.78 7.48 -0.25
C TRP A 116 -3.98 7.34 1.04
N LEU A 117 -4.63 7.51 2.19
CA LEU A 117 -4.01 7.31 3.49
C LEU A 117 -3.52 5.85 3.64
N ALA A 118 -4.37 4.87 3.31
CA ALA A 118 -4.00 3.47 3.37
C ALA A 118 -2.82 3.13 2.44
N CYS A 119 -2.80 3.70 1.23
CA CYS A 119 -1.69 3.56 0.28
C CYS A 119 -0.38 4.12 0.86
N ALA A 120 -0.42 5.29 1.49
CA ALA A 120 0.75 5.88 2.12
C ALA A 120 1.25 5.07 3.31
N VAL A 121 0.35 4.60 4.18
CA VAL A 121 0.73 3.74 5.32
C VAL A 121 1.32 2.42 4.83
N ALA A 122 0.76 1.81 3.79
CA ALA A 122 1.34 0.62 3.16
C ALA A 122 2.74 0.91 2.58
N ARG A 123 2.95 2.08 1.95
CA ARG A 123 4.27 2.49 1.44
C ARG A 123 5.27 2.71 2.56
N LEU A 124 4.85 3.36 3.64
CA LEU A 124 5.67 3.58 4.83
C LEU A 124 6.07 2.25 5.45
N LYS A 125 5.16 1.28 5.59
CA LYS A 125 5.50 -0.07 6.07
C LYS A 125 6.69 -0.66 5.30
N TYR A 126 6.65 -0.63 3.97
CA TYR A 126 7.78 -1.07 3.14
C TYR A 126 9.02 -0.18 3.25
N TRP A 127 8.85 1.12 3.49
CA TRP A 127 9.96 2.07 3.62
C TRP A 127 10.85 1.78 4.83
N THR A 128 10.24 1.28 5.91
CA THR A 128 10.98 0.95 7.13
C THR A 128 11.81 -0.32 7.03
N VAL A 129 11.69 -1.06 5.92
CA VAL A 129 12.52 -2.24 5.65
C VAL A 129 13.89 -1.77 5.15
N PRO A 130 14.99 -2.18 5.81
CA PRO A 130 16.34 -1.73 5.41
C PRO A 130 16.81 -2.32 4.08
N LYS A 131 16.19 -3.42 3.62
CA LYS A 131 16.51 -4.05 2.34
C LYS A 131 15.92 -3.21 1.20
N ALA A 132 16.73 -2.94 0.17
CA ALA A 132 16.26 -2.23 -1.02
C ALA A 132 15.11 -2.99 -1.73
N LEU A 133 14.19 -2.23 -2.33
CA LEU A 133 13.16 -2.80 -3.19
C LEU A 133 13.79 -3.53 -4.40
N PRO A 134 13.23 -4.67 -4.81
CA PRO A 134 13.60 -5.32 -6.06
C PRO A 134 13.43 -4.39 -7.28
N ALA A 135 14.06 -4.74 -8.39
CA ALA A 135 13.94 -4.00 -9.63
C ALA A 135 12.49 -3.98 -10.16
N ALA A 136 12.15 -2.94 -10.92
CA ALA A 136 10.84 -2.86 -11.55
C ALA A 136 10.67 -4.02 -12.54
N GLY A 137 9.51 -4.67 -12.52
CA GLY A 137 9.24 -5.84 -13.36
C GLY A 137 9.86 -7.16 -12.86
N ALA A 138 10.63 -7.15 -11.76
CA ALA A 138 11.11 -8.37 -11.12
C ALA A 138 9.98 -9.02 -10.30
N TRP A 139 8.93 -9.50 -10.97
CA TRP A 139 7.64 -9.86 -10.37
C TRP A 139 7.75 -10.89 -9.24
N ARG A 140 8.58 -11.92 -9.43
CA ARG A 140 8.79 -12.96 -8.42
C ARG A 140 9.53 -12.42 -7.18
N ASP A 141 10.49 -11.52 -7.38
CA ASP A 141 11.23 -10.89 -6.28
C ASP A 141 10.34 -9.90 -5.51
N LEU A 142 9.50 -9.14 -6.21
CA LEU A 142 8.49 -8.28 -5.59
C LEU A 142 7.49 -9.09 -4.76
N ALA A 143 7.06 -10.26 -5.26
CA ALA A 143 6.20 -11.17 -4.52
C ALA A 143 6.89 -11.77 -3.29
N ALA A 144 8.16 -12.16 -3.41
CA ALA A 144 8.96 -12.62 -2.27
C ALA A 144 9.14 -11.52 -1.23
N TYR A 145 9.36 -10.28 -1.68
CA TYR A 145 9.49 -9.11 -0.82
C TYR A 145 8.19 -8.81 -0.05
N TRP A 146 7.04 -8.83 -0.73
CA TRP A 146 5.72 -8.74 -0.06
C TRP A 146 5.56 -9.87 0.96
N LYS A 147 5.88 -11.11 0.60
CA LYS A 147 5.72 -12.26 1.51
C LYS A 147 6.58 -12.08 2.76
N GLN A 148 7.82 -11.65 2.61
CA GLN A 148 8.75 -11.49 3.71
C GLN A 148 8.36 -10.32 4.64
N TRP A 149 8.00 -9.17 4.06
CA TRP A 149 7.94 -7.90 4.82
C TRP A 149 6.54 -7.33 5.04
N PHE A 150 5.57 -7.71 4.20
CA PHE A 150 4.20 -7.24 4.34
C PHE A 150 3.29 -8.30 4.94
N ASN A 151 3.25 -9.49 4.33
CA ASN A 151 2.47 -10.63 4.82
C ASN A 151 3.14 -11.32 6.01
N THR A 152 4.48 -11.30 6.04
CA THR A 152 5.35 -11.97 7.02
C THR A 152 5.32 -13.51 6.95
N ALA A 153 6.27 -14.15 7.63
CA ALA A 153 6.34 -15.62 7.74
C ALA A 153 5.06 -16.22 8.37
N ALA A 154 4.45 -15.54 9.33
CA ALA A 154 3.22 -15.99 10.00
C ALA A 154 1.96 -15.81 9.15
N GLY A 155 1.98 -14.94 8.13
CA GLY A 155 0.83 -14.73 7.26
C GLY A 155 0.54 -15.94 6.37
N ALA A 156 -0.74 -16.20 6.09
CA ALA A 156 -1.17 -17.34 5.25
C ALA A 156 -0.92 -17.14 3.74
N GLY A 157 -0.36 -16.01 3.34
CA GLY A 157 -0.04 -15.69 1.96
C GLY A 157 1.15 -16.49 1.44
N THR A 158 1.19 -16.73 0.12
CA THR A 158 2.35 -17.34 -0.55
C THR A 158 2.73 -16.52 -1.79
N VAL A 159 3.97 -16.66 -2.25
CA VAL A 159 4.48 -16.01 -3.46
C VAL A 159 3.62 -16.38 -4.67
N GLU A 160 3.25 -17.66 -4.78
CA GLU A 160 2.45 -18.20 -5.87
C GLU A 160 1.03 -17.60 -5.87
N LYS A 161 0.39 -17.51 -4.70
CA LYS A 161 -0.93 -16.86 -4.57
C LYS A 161 -0.85 -15.37 -4.88
N PHE A 162 0.23 -14.70 -4.50
CA PHE A 162 0.45 -13.29 -4.81
C PHE A 162 0.53 -13.05 -6.31
N LEU A 163 1.33 -13.85 -7.01
CA LEU A 163 1.48 -13.76 -8.46
C LEU A 163 0.18 -14.12 -9.19
N ALA A 164 -0.50 -15.18 -8.76
CA ALA A 164 -1.77 -15.61 -9.34
C ALA A 164 -2.87 -14.53 -9.22
N SER A 165 -3.01 -13.92 -8.03
CA SER A 165 -3.93 -12.78 -7.84
C SER A 165 -3.57 -11.57 -8.70
N ASN A 166 -2.30 -11.42 -9.08
CA ASN A 166 -1.77 -10.26 -9.80
C ASN A 166 -1.49 -10.48 -11.30
N ALA A 167 -1.94 -11.59 -11.90
CA ALA A 167 -1.71 -11.86 -13.32
C ALA A 167 -2.13 -10.66 -14.23
N ALA A 168 -3.35 -10.14 -14.03
CA ALA A 168 -3.85 -8.98 -14.77
C ALA A 168 -3.08 -7.67 -14.45
N THR A 169 -2.53 -7.54 -13.24
CA THR A 169 -1.71 -6.38 -12.83
C THR A 169 -0.36 -6.39 -13.54
N ILE A 170 0.25 -7.58 -13.66
CA ILE A 170 1.50 -7.78 -14.38
C ILE A 170 1.31 -7.43 -15.86
N GLU A 171 0.26 -7.96 -16.50
CA GLU A 171 -0.09 -7.63 -17.89
C GLU A 171 -0.30 -6.13 -18.10
N TYR A 172 -0.98 -5.46 -17.15
CA TYR A 172 -1.19 -4.01 -17.19
C TYR A 172 0.14 -3.23 -17.20
N PHE A 173 1.09 -3.57 -16.32
CA PHE A 173 2.38 -2.88 -16.28
C PHE A 173 3.27 -3.22 -17.48
N GLU A 174 3.23 -4.46 -17.96
CA GLU A 174 3.94 -4.85 -19.19
C GLU A 174 3.41 -4.11 -20.41
N PHE A 175 2.08 -3.91 -20.50
CA PHE A 175 1.47 -3.11 -21.55
C PHE A 175 1.96 -1.65 -21.51
N ILE A 176 1.94 -1.00 -20.33
CA ILE A 176 2.40 0.39 -20.20
C ILE A 176 3.87 0.51 -20.58
N ARG A 177 4.71 -0.44 -20.14
CA ARG A 177 6.14 -0.46 -20.45
C ARG A 177 6.40 -0.49 -21.96
N ARG A 178 5.60 -1.26 -22.71
CA ARG A 178 5.71 -1.37 -24.18
C ARG A 178 5.18 -0.14 -24.91
N GLY A 179 4.20 0.57 -24.35
CA GLY A 179 3.65 1.79 -24.95
C GLY A 179 4.48 3.06 -24.68
N GLN A 180 5.57 2.96 -23.93
CA GLN A 180 6.54 4.04 -23.68
C GLN A 180 7.87 3.84 -24.45
N ALA A 181 7.94 2.83 -25.33
CA ALA A 181 9.07 2.54 -26.20
C ALA A 181 8.81 3.00 -27.63
#